data_AF-A0A1E5V482-F1
#
_entry.id   AF-A0A1E5V482-F1
#
_cell.length_a   1.000
_cell.length_b   1.000
_cell.length_c   1.000
_cell.angle_alpha   90.00
_cell.angle_beta   90.00
_cell.angle_gamma   90.00
#
_symmetry.space_group_name_H-M   'P 1'
#
loop_
_entity.id
_entity.type
_entity.pdbx_description
1 polymer ?
#
loop_
_entity_poly.entity_id
_entity_poly.type
_entity_poly.pdbx_seq_one_letter_code
_entity_poly.pdbx_strand_id
1 'polypeptide(L)'
;MDRRGRVVVALQFGVADIEQRVRALAVDDAATDHSFAERAENYYQKRPQLLALLTDLHHRYICLADRYAQSLHAKQVQPHHATALSDCCSSDVDDRCSDADSSLSFQHPPEGLSIITNGSDITPHNRVEGEPELIVAELVLAWVDREILADEAERRRAESTRKIELQGSLVEVLESERLVLLGENARLGFRASAAEEEAAAAAAELGYTRRRAAEMARLVVKLREDHRVCMLGRKIEALQAQVYGLELRNRECYEAMAKWEAERKAGAAEIQRLRAENRRLAEEAAIAAAATTRRKGKGNSGGGWWWWSRVRMAAEWTPCATPMTVRKVGRQMKGQDGKYYGGGGGGGGCFCI
;
A
#
# COMPACT_ATOMS: atom_id res chain seq x y z
N MET A 1 58.28 17.25 -15.71
CA MET A 1 57.16 18.10 -15.24
C MET A 1 57.40 18.50 -13.80
N ASP A 2 57.39 19.80 -13.51
CA ASP A 2 57.64 20.36 -12.18
C ASP A 2 56.50 20.02 -11.18
N ARG A 3 56.80 19.97 -9.86
CA ARG A 3 55.82 19.66 -8.79
C ARG A 3 54.61 20.58 -8.83
N ARG A 4 54.82 21.86 -9.15
CA ARG A 4 53.74 22.84 -9.32
C ARG A 4 52.82 22.48 -10.49
N GLY A 5 53.39 22.01 -11.60
CA GLY A 5 52.62 21.57 -12.76
C GLY A 5 51.70 20.39 -12.47
N ARG A 6 52.14 19.42 -11.64
CA ARG A 6 51.30 18.27 -11.25
C ARG A 6 50.11 18.66 -10.37
N VAL A 7 50.28 19.63 -9.45
CA VAL A 7 49.20 20.12 -8.58
C VAL A 7 48.15 20.88 -9.38
N VAL A 8 48.58 21.72 -10.33
CA VAL A 8 47.66 22.48 -11.19
C VAL A 8 46.82 21.54 -12.06
N VAL A 9 47.43 20.52 -12.66
CA VAL A 9 46.69 19.54 -13.49
C VAL A 9 45.72 18.71 -12.64
N ALA A 10 46.10 18.31 -11.42
CA ALA A 10 45.20 17.56 -10.53
C ALA A 10 43.99 18.38 -10.07
N LEU A 11 44.18 19.68 -9.78
CA LEU A 11 43.09 20.59 -9.43
C LEU A 11 42.16 20.83 -10.62
N GLN A 12 42.71 21.03 -11.82
CA GLN A 12 41.91 21.19 -13.04
C GLN A 12 41.07 19.95 -13.33
N PHE A 13 41.63 18.75 -13.16
CA PHE A 13 40.88 17.50 -13.31
C PHE A 13 39.77 17.36 -12.26
N GLY A 14 40.06 17.70 -11.00
CA GLY A 14 39.08 17.64 -9.91
C GLY A 14 37.91 18.62 -10.10
N VAL A 15 38.18 19.83 -10.59
CA VAL A 15 37.13 20.81 -10.92
C VAL A 15 36.29 20.35 -12.11
N ALA A 16 36.93 19.84 -13.17
CA ALA A 16 36.21 19.32 -14.34
C ALA A 16 35.32 18.11 -14.01
N ASP A 17 35.77 17.21 -13.13
CA ASP A 17 34.97 16.08 -12.61
C ASP A 17 33.73 16.56 -11.85
N ILE A 18 33.88 17.55 -10.97
CA ILE A 18 32.78 18.14 -10.22
C ILE A 18 31.78 18.83 -11.18
N GLU A 19 32.27 19.63 -12.13
CA GLU A 19 31.43 20.30 -13.13
C GLU A 19 30.66 19.33 -14.01
N GLN A 20 31.27 18.19 -14.37
CA GLN A 20 30.60 17.14 -15.15
C GLN A 20 29.47 16.50 -14.32
N ARG A 21 29.72 16.19 -13.05
CA ARG A 21 28.72 15.59 -12.15
C ARG A 21 27.57 16.56 -11.84
N VAL A 22 27.86 17.85 -11.66
CA VAL A 22 26.83 18.89 -11.50
C VAL A 22 25.97 19.01 -12.76
N ARG A 23 26.59 19.01 -13.96
CA ARG A 23 25.84 19.03 -15.24
C ARG A 23 24.98 17.80 -15.45
N ALA A 24 25.46 16.61 -15.07
CA ALA A 24 24.68 15.37 -15.17
C ALA A 24 23.45 15.37 -14.23
N LEU A 25 23.50 16.12 -13.13
CA LEU A 25 22.42 16.24 -12.16
C LEU A 25 21.49 17.43 -12.42
N ALA A 26 21.93 18.40 -13.22
CA ALA A 26 21.10 19.51 -13.66
C ALA A 26 19.81 18.98 -14.33
N VAL A 27 18.72 19.70 -14.10
CA VAL A 27 17.44 19.44 -14.76
C VAL A 27 17.46 20.24 -16.05
N ASP A 28 17.22 19.60 -17.19
CA ASP A 28 17.13 20.31 -18.47
C ASP A 28 15.88 21.21 -18.44
N ASP A 29 16.05 22.53 -18.55
CA ASP A 29 14.94 23.49 -18.57
C ASP A 29 14.02 23.33 -19.81
N ALA A 30 14.42 22.51 -20.79
CA ALA A 30 13.58 22.09 -21.91
C ALA A 30 12.45 21.13 -21.50
N ALA A 31 12.43 20.69 -20.24
CA ALA A 31 11.50 19.73 -19.65
C ALA A 31 10.21 20.38 -19.09
N THR A 32 9.76 21.49 -19.68
CA THR A 32 8.56 22.23 -19.26
C THR A 32 7.25 21.47 -19.50
N ASP A 33 7.30 20.35 -20.24
CA ASP A 33 6.15 19.51 -20.58
C ASP A 33 5.96 18.27 -19.66
N HIS A 34 6.83 18.04 -18.66
CA HIS A 34 6.67 16.88 -17.77
C HIS A 34 5.51 17.06 -16.78
N SER A 35 4.72 16.00 -16.61
CA SER A 35 3.66 15.94 -15.59
C SER A 35 4.26 16.08 -14.19
N PHE A 36 3.47 16.58 -13.23
CA PHE A 36 3.90 16.70 -11.82
C PHE A 36 4.46 15.40 -11.25
N ALA A 37 3.86 14.26 -11.63
CA ALA A 37 4.30 12.93 -11.21
C ALA A 37 5.71 12.58 -11.73
N GLU A 38 5.99 12.88 -13.00
CA GLU A 38 7.30 12.64 -13.61
C GLU A 38 8.39 13.53 -13.00
N ARG A 39 8.05 14.78 -12.67
CA ARG A 39 8.98 15.68 -11.96
C ARG A 39 9.29 15.17 -10.55
N ALA A 40 8.29 14.70 -9.82
CA ALA A 40 8.48 14.13 -8.49
C ALA A 40 9.33 12.85 -8.57
N GLU A 41 9.06 11.97 -9.52
CA GLU A 41 9.83 10.74 -9.73
C GLU A 41 11.30 11.05 -10.09
N ASN A 42 11.55 12.00 -11.00
CA ASN A 42 12.90 12.44 -11.34
C ASN A 42 13.64 13.05 -10.12
N TYR A 43 12.95 13.86 -9.32
CA TYR A 43 13.51 14.43 -8.09
C TYR A 43 13.94 13.34 -7.10
N TYR A 44 13.08 12.36 -6.82
CA TYR A 44 13.42 11.28 -5.89
C TYR A 44 14.50 10.33 -6.43
N GLN A 45 14.59 10.15 -7.76
CA GLN A 45 15.67 9.38 -8.40
C GLN A 45 17.02 10.10 -8.36
N LYS A 46 17.07 11.42 -8.56
CA LYS A 46 18.32 12.22 -8.55
C LYS A 46 18.81 12.58 -7.14
N ARG A 47 17.92 12.60 -6.15
CA ARG A 47 18.22 12.98 -4.76
C ARG A 47 19.39 12.21 -4.11
N PRO A 48 19.49 10.87 -4.26
CA PRO A 48 20.64 10.13 -3.71
C PRO A 48 21.98 10.53 -4.33
N GLN A 49 22.00 10.84 -5.63
CA GLN A 49 23.21 11.22 -6.35
C GLN A 49 23.66 12.64 -5.97
N LEU A 50 22.70 13.55 -5.73
CA LEU A 50 22.96 14.88 -5.20
C LEU A 50 23.53 14.81 -3.78
N LEU A 51 22.96 13.98 -2.91
CA LEU A 51 23.48 13.76 -1.56
C LEU A 51 24.91 13.22 -1.59
N ALA A 52 25.20 12.26 -2.47
CA ALA A 52 26.54 11.71 -2.64
C ALA A 52 27.56 12.75 -3.17
N LEU A 53 27.12 13.67 -4.03
CA LEU A 53 27.97 14.77 -4.50
C LEU A 53 28.26 15.79 -3.39
N LEU A 54 27.25 16.16 -2.59
CA LEU A 54 27.41 17.08 -1.46
C LEU A 54 28.32 16.51 -0.38
N THR A 55 28.19 15.23 -0.04
CA THR A 55 29.07 14.58 0.92
C THR A 55 30.51 14.51 0.40
N ASP A 56 30.73 14.12 -0.86
CA ASP A 56 32.07 14.11 -1.46
C ASP A 56 32.71 15.52 -1.48
N LEU A 57 31.94 16.56 -1.83
CA LEU A 57 32.42 17.94 -1.79
C LEU A 57 32.79 18.40 -0.38
N HIS A 58 31.95 18.05 0.62
CA HIS A 58 32.20 18.37 2.01
C HIS A 58 33.49 17.71 2.53
N HIS A 59 33.70 16.42 2.25
CA HIS A 59 34.94 15.73 2.63
C HIS A 59 36.16 16.34 1.94
N ARG A 60 36.09 16.62 0.62
CA ARG A 60 37.17 17.27 -0.12
C ARG A 60 37.49 18.66 0.43
N TYR A 61 36.48 19.44 0.82
CA TYR A 61 36.64 20.75 1.44
C TYR A 61 37.35 20.65 2.79
N ILE A 62 36.92 19.74 3.67
CA ILE A 62 37.57 19.50 4.97
C ILE A 62 39.03 19.11 4.76
N CYS A 63 39.32 18.14 3.90
CA CYS A 63 40.69 17.72 3.62
C CYS A 63 41.56 18.86 3.06
N LEU A 64 40.98 19.77 2.26
CA LEU A 64 41.69 20.93 1.75
C LEU A 64 41.93 21.98 2.83
N ALA A 65 40.94 22.23 3.68
CA ALA A 65 41.02 23.14 4.82
C ALA A 65 42.09 22.67 5.83
N ASP A 66 42.12 21.37 6.15
CA ASP A 66 43.12 20.76 7.02
C ASP A 66 44.53 20.91 6.45
N ARG A 67 44.72 20.62 5.15
CA ARG A 67 46.02 20.81 4.49
C ARG A 67 46.43 22.28 4.44
N TYR A 68 45.47 23.18 4.25
CA TYR A 68 45.74 24.62 4.25
C TYR A 68 46.17 25.08 5.65
N ALA A 69 45.45 24.68 6.69
CA ALA A 69 45.82 24.91 8.08
C ALA A 69 47.20 24.33 8.38
N GLN A 70 47.46 23.07 8.06
CA GLN A 70 48.79 22.45 8.22
C GLN A 70 49.88 23.20 7.45
N SER A 71 49.60 23.73 6.26
CA SER A 71 50.55 24.52 5.48
C SER A 71 50.85 25.89 6.09
N LEU A 72 49.88 26.51 6.77
CA LEU A 72 50.09 27.74 7.54
C LEU A 72 50.97 27.46 8.76
N HIS A 73 50.66 26.41 9.52
CA HIS A 73 51.48 26.00 10.66
C HIS A 73 52.89 25.57 10.24
N ALA A 74 53.06 24.88 9.11
CA ALA A 74 54.38 24.50 8.57
C ALA A 74 55.20 25.69 8.04
N LYS A 75 54.56 26.79 7.64
CA LYS A 75 55.25 28.05 7.28
C LYS A 75 55.65 28.86 8.50
N GLN A 76 54.91 28.71 9.60
CA GLN A 76 55.16 29.40 10.87
C GLN A 76 56.17 28.64 11.75
N VAL A 77 56.39 27.34 11.49
CA VAL A 77 57.38 26.49 12.15
C VAL A 77 58.47 26.06 11.16
N GLN A 78 59.39 26.98 10.84
CA GLN A 78 60.80 26.62 10.75
C GLN A 78 61.52 27.41 11.86
N PRO A 79 62.17 26.72 12.80
CA PRO A 79 63.42 26.01 12.48
C PRO A 79 63.42 24.52 12.87
N HIS A 80 64.16 23.73 12.08
CA HIS A 80 64.80 22.46 12.41
C HIS A 80 63.94 21.38 13.11
N HIS A 81 63.46 20.38 12.36
CA HIS A 81 63.85 18.96 12.48
C HIS A 81 62.96 18.09 11.59
N ALA A 82 63.56 17.03 11.07
CA ALA A 82 63.05 16.18 10.01
C ALA A 82 62.12 15.05 10.52
N THR A 83 61.47 14.41 9.54
CA THR A 83 60.99 13.01 9.52
C THR A 83 59.76 12.65 10.37
N ALA A 84 58.64 12.34 9.70
CA ALA A 84 58.14 10.98 9.57
C ALA A 84 56.84 10.94 8.75
N LEU A 85 56.80 10.02 7.78
CA LEU A 85 55.58 9.49 7.20
C LEU A 85 54.80 8.75 8.31
N SER A 86 53.50 8.99 8.46
CA SER A 86 52.60 8.01 9.06
C SER A 86 51.21 8.14 8.46
N ASP A 87 50.83 7.07 7.79
CA ASP A 87 49.51 6.74 7.30
C ASP A 87 48.74 6.12 8.48
N CYS A 88 47.63 6.72 8.92
CA CYS A 88 46.67 6.05 9.78
C CYS A 88 45.33 6.78 9.81
N CYS A 89 44.36 6.17 9.14
CA CYS A 89 42.96 6.19 9.54
C CYS A 89 42.86 5.82 11.03
N SER A 90 42.24 6.67 11.86
CA SER A 90 41.54 6.19 13.05
C SER A 90 40.43 7.16 13.40
N SER A 91 39.23 6.59 13.47
CA SER A 91 38.08 7.12 14.15
C SER A 91 38.34 7.26 15.66
N ASP A 92 37.38 7.96 16.25
CA ASP A 92 37.00 8.03 17.67
C ASP A 92 37.45 9.27 18.46
N VAL A 93 36.39 10.00 18.80
CA VAL A 93 36.13 10.80 19.98
C VAL A 93 37.11 10.56 21.13
N ASP A 94 37.75 11.63 21.61
CA ASP A 94 37.45 12.07 22.96
C ASP A 94 37.83 13.53 23.19
N ASP A 95 36.87 14.18 23.85
CA ASP A 95 36.84 15.51 24.38
C ASP A 95 37.76 15.59 25.61
N ARG A 96 38.75 16.51 25.58
CA ARG A 96 39.40 17.20 26.72
C ARG A 96 40.77 17.75 26.31
N CYS A 97 40.78 18.98 25.78
CA CYS A 97 42.00 19.77 25.71
C CYS A 97 42.01 20.83 26.81
N SER A 98 42.66 20.43 27.91
CA SER A 98 43.53 21.19 28.81
C SER A 98 43.62 22.70 28.67
N ASP A 99 43.43 23.35 29.83
CA ASP A 99 43.92 24.67 30.20
C ASP A 99 45.36 24.93 29.72
N ALA A 100 45.55 26.07 29.07
CA ALA A 100 46.83 26.74 28.99
C ALA A 100 46.60 28.26 29.04
N ASP A 101 46.44 28.77 30.26
CA ASP A 101 46.73 30.16 30.60
C ASP A 101 48.17 30.47 30.15
N SER A 102 48.32 31.18 29.03
CA SER A 102 49.61 31.69 28.58
C SER A 102 49.81 33.10 29.10
N SER A 103 50.54 33.19 30.21
CA SER A 103 50.96 34.42 30.86
C SER A 103 51.71 35.36 29.92
N LEU A 104 51.18 36.58 29.76
CA LEU A 104 51.83 37.70 29.09
C LEU A 104 53.05 38.17 29.90
N SER A 105 54.25 37.77 29.47
CA SER A 105 55.51 38.35 29.94
C SER A 105 55.74 39.69 29.22
N PHE A 106 55.58 40.79 29.96
CA PHE A 106 56.08 42.10 29.54
C PHE A 106 57.61 42.11 29.63
N GLN A 107 58.29 41.96 28.49
CA GLN A 107 59.69 42.37 28.36
C GLN A 107 59.74 43.80 27.83
N HIS A 108 60.26 44.68 28.69
CA HIS A 108 60.68 46.04 28.40
C HIS A 108 61.83 46.03 27.39
N PRO A 109 61.81 46.80 26.29
CA PRO A 109 62.99 46.99 25.46
C PRO A 109 63.99 47.92 26.18
N PRO A 110 65.30 47.61 26.19
CA PRO A 110 66.32 48.58 26.52
C PRO A 110 66.72 49.34 25.25
N GLU A 111 66.21 50.55 25.06
CA GLU A 111 66.73 51.46 24.02
C GLU A 111 67.96 52.19 24.56
N GLY A 112 69.09 51.49 24.50
CA GLY A 112 70.40 52.12 24.42
C GLY A 112 70.69 52.47 22.96
N LEU A 113 70.50 53.73 22.58
CA LEU A 113 71.18 54.34 21.43
C LEU A 113 72.02 55.50 21.92
N SER A 114 73.28 55.16 22.11
CA SER A 114 74.45 56.02 22.25
C SER A 114 74.54 57.04 21.11
N ILE A 115 74.37 58.32 21.43
CA ILE A 115 75.07 59.40 20.71
C ILE A 115 76.34 59.67 21.51
N ILE A 116 77.40 58.93 21.19
CA ILE A 116 78.78 59.30 21.48
C ILE A 116 79.37 59.75 20.15
N THR A 117 79.34 61.05 19.90
CA THR A 117 80.14 61.68 18.85
C THR A 117 81.39 62.25 19.50
N ASN A 118 82.48 61.48 19.49
CA ASN A 118 83.81 61.99 19.79
C ASN A 118 84.52 62.36 18.47
N GLY A 119 84.82 63.65 18.32
CA GLY A 119 86.11 64.14 17.82
C GLY A 119 86.42 63.99 16.34
N SER A 120 86.14 65.05 15.59
CA SER A 120 87.17 65.63 14.73
C SER A 120 87.06 67.16 14.76
N ASP A 121 88.02 67.79 15.41
CA ASP A 121 88.36 69.19 15.27
C ASP A 121 88.46 69.61 13.79
N ILE A 122 87.87 70.75 13.43
CA ILE A 122 88.49 71.85 12.67
C ILE A 122 87.59 73.09 12.80
N THR A 123 88.07 74.01 13.64
CA THR A 123 87.97 75.48 13.64
C THR A 123 86.61 76.20 13.65
N PRO A 124 86.42 77.15 14.59
CA PRO A 124 85.28 78.06 14.67
C PRO A 124 85.56 79.37 13.93
N HIS A 125 84.72 79.75 12.96
CA HIS A 125 84.29 81.15 12.78
C HIS A 125 83.23 81.30 11.68
N ASN A 126 82.20 82.10 12.01
CA ASN A 126 81.25 82.82 11.15
C ASN A 126 80.00 82.08 10.64
N ARG A 127 78.92 82.11 11.43
CA ARG A 127 77.82 83.11 11.30
C ARG A 127 76.66 82.78 12.25
N VAL A 128 76.70 83.41 13.41
CA VAL A 128 75.59 83.54 14.36
C VAL A 128 74.68 84.66 13.84
N GLU A 129 73.80 84.34 12.89
CA GLU A 129 72.64 85.20 12.57
C GLU A 129 71.36 84.40 12.25
N GLY A 130 71.37 83.05 12.35
CA GLY A 130 70.19 82.20 12.08
C GLY A 130 69.85 81.15 13.16
N GLU A 131 70.67 81.01 14.21
CA GLU A 131 70.41 80.08 15.34
C GLU A 131 69.10 80.32 16.09
N PRO A 132 68.73 81.56 16.48
CA PRO A 132 67.47 81.76 17.20
C PRO A 132 66.26 81.50 16.30
N GLU A 133 66.36 81.79 15.00
CA GLU A 133 65.29 81.53 14.03
C GLU A 133 65.10 80.04 13.74
N LEU A 134 66.20 79.26 13.69
CA LEU A 134 66.14 77.80 13.54
C LEU A 134 65.51 77.13 14.76
N ILE A 135 65.87 77.57 15.97
CA ILE A 135 65.29 77.08 17.23
C ILE A 135 63.80 77.43 17.32
N VAL A 136 63.42 78.66 16.92
CA VAL A 136 62.00 79.07 16.87
C VAL A 136 61.24 78.25 15.83
N ALA A 137 61.80 78.01 14.65
CA ALA A 137 61.17 77.19 13.61
C ALA A 137 60.98 75.74 14.08
N GLU A 138 61.98 75.14 14.73
CA GLU A 138 61.89 73.79 15.30
C GLU A 138 60.83 73.71 16.42
N LEU A 139 60.76 74.73 17.29
CA LEU A 139 59.75 74.80 18.33
C LEU A 139 58.33 74.92 17.75
N VAL A 140 58.14 75.75 16.71
CA VAL A 140 56.85 75.90 16.02
C VAL A 140 56.45 74.61 15.30
N LEU A 141 57.39 73.94 14.63
CA LEU A 141 57.14 72.63 14.00
C LEU A 141 56.75 71.58 15.04
N ALA A 142 57.50 71.47 16.15
CA ALA A 142 57.18 70.55 17.23
C ALA A 142 55.81 70.84 17.87
N TRP A 143 55.39 72.11 17.90
CA TRP A 143 54.09 72.50 18.41
C TRP A 143 52.96 72.10 17.46
N VAL A 144 53.10 72.37 16.16
CA VAL A 144 52.15 71.94 15.12
C VAL A 144 52.06 70.41 15.03
N ASP A 145 53.19 69.71 15.07
CA ASP A 145 53.22 68.23 15.07
C ASP A 145 52.47 67.67 16.28
N ARG A 146 52.64 68.31 17.45
CA ARG A 146 51.91 67.92 18.66
C ARG A 146 50.40 68.15 18.53
N GLU A 147 49.96 69.24 17.89
CA GLU A 147 48.53 69.48 17.61
C GLU A 147 47.98 68.45 16.62
N ILE A 148 48.67 68.17 15.52
CA ILE A 148 48.25 67.16 14.53
C ILE A 148 48.13 65.77 15.18
N LEU A 149 49.10 65.39 16.02
CA LEU A 149 49.07 64.12 16.73
C LEU A 149 47.93 64.06 17.77
N ALA A 150 47.61 65.19 18.42
CA ALA A 150 46.50 65.28 19.35
C ALA A 150 45.15 65.11 18.63
N ASP A 151 44.95 65.81 17.50
CA ASP A 151 43.76 65.72 16.67
C ASP A 151 43.57 64.29 16.10
N GLU A 152 44.64 63.67 15.60
CA GLU A 152 44.57 62.29 15.09
C GLU A 152 44.27 61.29 16.21
N ALA A 153 44.81 61.50 17.41
CA ALA A 153 44.47 60.68 18.57
C ALA A 153 43.00 60.84 18.98
N GLU A 154 42.47 62.05 18.96
CA GLU A 154 41.05 62.32 19.24
C GLU A 154 40.14 61.70 18.17
N ARG A 155 40.51 61.83 16.89
CA ARG A 155 39.81 61.17 15.78
C ARG A 155 39.77 59.65 15.96
N ARG A 156 40.92 59.02 16.29
CA ARG A 156 41.00 57.57 16.54
C ARG A 156 40.12 57.14 17.70
N ARG A 157 40.06 57.94 18.79
CA ARG A 157 39.16 57.69 19.92
C ARG A 157 37.70 57.77 19.48
N ALA A 158 37.30 58.82 18.76
CA ALA A 158 35.94 58.97 18.26
C ALA A 158 35.53 57.81 17.33
N GLU A 159 36.42 57.39 16.41
CA GLU A 159 36.20 56.23 15.56
C GLU A 159 36.09 54.92 16.37
N SER A 160 36.89 54.75 17.42
CA SER A 160 36.79 53.61 18.34
C SER A 160 35.48 53.60 19.10
N THR A 161 35.04 54.74 19.64
CA THR A 161 33.75 54.87 20.34
C THR A 161 32.60 54.50 19.40
N ARG A 162 32.58 55.03 18.18
CA ARG A 162 31.58 54.68 17.16
C ARG A 162 31.58 53.19 16.82
N LYS A 163 32.75 52.55 16.75
CA LYS A 163 32.85 51.10 16.51
C LYS A 163 32.26 50.30 17.68
N ILE A 164 32.55 50.69 18.92
CA ILE A 164 31.99 50.05 20.11
C ILE A 164 30.46 50.19 20.14
N GLU A 165 29.94 51.38 19.83
CA GLU A 165 28.49 51.61 19.73
C GLU A 165 27.84 50.73 18.65
N LEU A 166 28.43 50.67 17.45
CA LEU A 166 27.93 49.81 16.37
C LEU A 166 27.95 48.32 16.74
N GLN A 167 29.00 47.87 17.42
CA GLN A 167 29.08 46.49 17.93
C GLN A 167 28.00 46.23 18.97
N GLY A 168 27.73 47.19 19.86
CA GLY A 168 26.62 47.12 20.81
C GLY A 168 25.26 46.98 20.12
N SER A 169 24.96 47.85 19.15
CA SER A 169 23.71 47.78 18.38
C SER A 169 23.55 46.47 17.61
N LEU A 170 24.64 45.90 17.07
CA LEU A 170 24.59 44.60 16.41
C LEU A 170 24.22 43.49 17.40
N VAL A 171 24.79 43.50 18.61
CA VAL A 171 24.46 42.53 19.66
C VAL A 171 22.99 42.65 20.06
N GLU A 172 22.47 43.86 20.26
CA GLU A 172 21.05 44.07 20.57
C GLU A 172 20.11 43.52 19.48
N VAL A 173 20.45 43.73 18.20
CA VAL A 173 19.67 43.17 17.08
C VAL A 173 19.70 41.65 17.10
N LEU A 174 20.88 41.04 17.25
CA LEU A 174 21.01 39.57 17.30
C LEU A 174 20.28 38.96 18.51
N GLU A 175 20.30 39.63 19.67
CA GLU A 175 19.55 39.21 20.84
C GLU A 175 18.03 39.31 20.62
N SER A 176 17.57 40.36 19.94
CA SER A 176 16.16 40.52 19.58
C SER A 176 15.69 39.45 18.58
N GLU A 177 16.49 39.14 17.56
CA GLU A 177 16.19 38.07 16.59
C GLU A 177 16.16 36.71 17.29
N ARG A 178 17.10 36.44 18.19
CA ARG A 178 17.12 35.22 19.00
C ARG A 178 15.83 35.07 19.81
N LEU A 179 15.35 36.13 20.46
CA LEU A 179 14.10 36.09 21.22
C LEU A 179 12.89 35.82 20.32
N VAL A 180 12.80 36.46 19.15
CA VAL A 180 11.74 36.21 18.17
C VAL A 180 11.76 34.75 17.70
N LEU A 181 12.93 34.22 17.36
CA LEU A 181 13.09 32.84 16.91
C LEU A 181 12.72 31.83 17.99
N LEU A 182 13.09 32.08 19.25
CA LEU A 182 12.67 31.24 20.39
C LEU A 182 11.15 31.23 20.55
N GLY A 183 10.51 32.40 20.41
CA GLY A 183 9.05 32.51 20.45
C GLY A 183 8.36 31.75 19.32
N GLU A 184 8.87 31.88 18.09
CA GLU A 184 8.31 31.16 16.94
C GLU A 184 8.55 29.65 17.04
N ASN A 185 9.71 29.20 17.53
CA ASN A 185 9.98 27.79 17.80
C ASN A 185 9.04 27.22 18.84
N ALA A 186 8.76 27.95 19.93
CA ALA A 186 7.77 27.51 20.91
C ALA A 186 6.38 27.40 20.29
N ARG A 187 5.97 28.39 19.48
CA ARG A 187 4.68 28.38 18.77
C ARG A 187 4.55 27.21 17.81
N LEU A 188 5.60 26.92 17.04
CA LEU A 188 5.65 25.77 16.14
C LEU A 188 5.62 24.45 16.90
N GLY A 189 6.31 24.37 18.05
CA GLY A 189 6.26 23.23 18.96
C GLY A 189 4.83 22.91 19.40
N PHE A 190 4.09 23.91 19.88
CA PHE A 190 2.68 23.72 20.26
C PHE A 190 1.80 23.27 19.09
N ARG A 191 2.00 23.83 17.90
CA ARG A 191 1.25 23.41 16.70
C ARG A 191 1.58 21.99 16.28
N ALA A 192 2.85 21.60 16.36
CA ALA A 192 3.27 20.24 16.06
C ALA A 192 2.64 19.25 17.04
N SER A 193 2.70 19.51 18.35
CA SER A 193 2.06 18.66 19.36
C SER A 193 0.54 18.56 19.17
N ALA A 194 -0.14 19.68 18.87
CA ALA A 194 -1.58 19.66 18.60
C ALA A 194 -1.92 18.83 17.35
N ALA A 195 -1.12 18.94 16.29
CA ALA A 195 -1.29 18.14 15.08
C ALA A 195 -1.03 16.65 15.32
N GLU A 196 -0.07 16.29 16.17
CA GLU A 196 0.20 14.90 16.58
C GLU A 196 -0.97 14.31 17.38
N GLU A 197 -1.54 15.07 18.32
CA GLU A 197 -2.72 14.65 19.09
C GLU A 197 -3.95 14.44 18.18
N GLU A 198 -4.19 15.35 17.23
CA GLU A 198 -5.28 15.21 16.25
C GLU A 198 -5.07 13.99 15.34
N ALA A 199 -3.83 13.76 14.87
CA ALA A 199 -3.49 12.59 14.07
C ALA A 199 -3.68 11.27 14.85
N ALA A 200 -3.31 11.25 16.14
CA ALA A 200 -3.52 10.09 17.01
C ALA A 200 -5.02 9.80 17.23
N ALA A 201 -5.82 10.84 17.46
CA ALA A 201 -7.28 10.72 17.58
C ALA A 201 -7.90 10.20 16.28
N ALA A 202 -7.51 10.76 15.13
CA ALA A 202 -7.98 10.30 13.82
C ALA A 202 -7.61 8.82 13.55
N ALA A 203 -6.40 8.40 13.94
CA ALA A 203 -5.97 7.01 13.83
C ALA A 203 -6.81 6.08 14.71
N ALA A 204 -7.16 6.50 15.93
CA ALA A 204 -8.02 5.73 16.83
C ALA A 204 -9.44 5.55 16.25
N GLU A 205 -10.03 6.62 15.71
CA GLU A 205 -11.35 6.61 15.05
C GLU A 205 -11.35 5.72 13.79
N LEU A 206 -10.32 5.84 12.95
CA LEU A 206 -10.15 4.95 11.79
C LEU A 206 -10.01 3.48 12.23
N GLY A 207 -9.27 3.22 13.31
CA GLY A 207 -9.12 1.88 13.87
C GLY A 207 -10.44 1.31 14.41
N TYR A 208 -11.27 2.14 15.04
CA TYR A 208 -12.61 1.74 15.51
C TYR A 208 -13.54 1.42 14.33
N THR A 209 -13.66 2.33 13.37
CA THR A 209 -14.53 2.17 12.18
C THR A 209 -14.13 0.95 11.35
N ARG A 210 -12.83 0.71 11.17
CA ARG A 210 -12.33 -0.49 10.47
C ARG A 210 -12.71 -1.79 11.19
N ARG A 211 -12.59 -1.83 12.52
CA ARG A 211 -13.02 -3.00 13.32
C ARG A 211 -14.52 -3.21 13.18
N ARG A 212 -15.32 -2.15 13.28
CA ARG A 212 -16.78 -2.22 13.15
C ARG A 212 -17.21 -2.69 11.76
N ALA A 213 -16.58 -2.20 10.70
CA ALA A 213 -16.82 -2.66 9.34
C ALA A 213 -16.47 -4.15 9.16
N ALA A 214 -15.37 -4.61 9.76
CA ALA A 214 -14.98 -6.02 9.73
C ALA A 214 -15.99 -6.91 10.47
N GLU A 215 -16.52 -6.48 11.62
CA GLU A 215 -17.60 -7.18 12.34
C GLU A 215 -18.86 -7.30 11.48
N MET A 216 -19.31 -6.18 10.89
CA MET A 216 -20.48 -6.18 10.00
C MET A 216 -20.29 -7.12 8.80
N ALA A 217 -19.09 -7.12 8.19
CA ALA A 217 -18.78 -8.04 7.09
C ALA A 217 -18.92 -9.51 7.52
N ARG A 218 -18.43 -9.87 8.71
CA ARG A 218 -18.58 -11.24 9.26
C ARG A 218 -20.05 -11.59 9.48
N LEU A 219 -20.85 -10.68 10.02
CA LEU A 219 -22.28 -10.90 10.24
C LEU A 219 -23.05 -11.10 8.94
N VAL A 220 -22.72 -10.34 7.88
CA VAL A 220 -23.35 -10.50 6.56
C VAL A 220 -23.04 -11.86 5.95
N VAL A 221 -21.79 -12.35 6.06
CA VAL A 221 -21.43 -13.69 5.58
C VAL A 221 -22.22 -14.75 6.32
N LYS A 222 -22.26 -14.67 7.67
CA LYS A 222 -23.04 -15.59 8.49
C LYS A 222 -24.53 -15.58 8.12
N LEU A 223 -25.13 -14.41 7.93
CA LEU A 223 -26.54 -14.28 7.56
C LEU A 223 -26.85 -14.94 6.19
N ARG A 224 -25.93 -14.82 5.23
CA ARG A 224 -26.08 -15.48 3.91
C ARG A 224 -26.02 -17.00 4.04
N GLU A 225 -25.15 -17.52 4.88
CA GLU A 225 -25.05 -18.95 5.17
C GLU A 225 -26.31 -19.46 5.88
N ASP A 226 -26.75 -18.78 6.94
CA ASP A 226 -27.97 -19.11 7.68
C ASP A 226 -29.21 -19.12 6.76
N HIS A 227 -29.32 -18.12 5.87
CA HIS A 227 -30.39 -18.07 4.88
C HIS A 227 -30.34 -19.27 3.91
N ARG A 228 -29.14 -19.63 3.42
CA ARG A 228 -28.95 -20.79 2.55
C ARG A 228 -29.34 -22.09 3.25
N VAL A 229 -28.94 -22.27 4.51
CA VAL A 229 -29.30 -23.43 5.33
C VAL A 229 -30.82 -23.50 5.50
N CYS A 230 -31.49 -22.38 5.81
CA CYS A 230 -32.94 -22.31 5.92
C CYS A 230 -33.64 -22.72 4.62
N MET A 231 -33.21 -22.20 3.47
CA MET A 231 -33.79 -22.54 2.16
C MET A 231 -33.59 -24.01 1.79
N LEU A 232 -32.42 -24.57 2.10
CA LEU A 232 -32.16 -26.00 1.89
C LEU A 232 -33.00 -26.86 2.83
N GLY A 233 -33.18 -26.45 4.09
CA GLY A 233 -34.05 -27.13 5.06
C GLY A 233 -35.49 -27.28 4.54
N ARG A 234 -36.08 -26.17 4.07
CA ARG A 234 -37.42 -26.19 3.46
C ARG A 234 -37.50 -27.11 2.23
N LYS A 235 -36.46 -27.14 1.41
CA LYS A 235 -36.40 -28.03 0.23
C LYS A 235 -36.32 -29.51 0.63
N ILE A 236 -35.55 -29.81 1.68
CA ILE A 236 -35.46 -31.17 2.23
C ILE A 236 -36.83 -31.61 2.76
N GLU A 237 -37.51 -30.78 3.54
CA GLU A 237 -38.86 -31.06 4.06
C GLU A 237 -39.86 -31.33 2.92
N ALA A 238 -39.85 -30.48 1.88
CA ALA A 238 -40.72 -30.67 0.71
C ALA A 238 -40.42 -31.97 -0.03
N LEU A 239 -39.14 -32.33 -0.22
CA LEU A 239 -38.74 -33.58 -0.84
C LEU A 239 -39.11 -34.80 0.03
N GLN A 240 -38.96 -34.71 1.34
CA GLN A 240 -39.37 -35.76 2.27
C GLN A 240 -40.88 -36.00 2.20
N ALA A 241 -41.69 -34.94 2.15
CA ALA A 241 -43.14 -35.06 1.97
C ALA A 241 -43.50 -35.73 0.63
N GLN A 242 -42.78 -35.41 -0.45
CA GLN A 242 -42.97 -36.06 -1.75
C GLN A 242 -42.60 -37.54 -1.73
N VAL A 243 -41.47 -37.90 -1.11
CA VAL A 243 -41.04 -39.29 -0.94
C VAL A 243 -42.08 -40.07 -0.16
N TYR A 244 -42.54 -39.54 0.98
CA TYR A 244 -43.58 -40.18 1.78
C TYR A 244 -44.88 -40.39 0.99
N GLY A 245 -45.32 -39.39 0.23
CA GLY A 245 -46.50 -39.52 -0.63
C GLY A 245 -46.34 -40.55 -1.75
N LEU A 246 -45.13 -40.71 -2.30
CA LEU A 246 -44.81 -41.75 -3.29
C LEU A 246 -44.77 -43.14 -2.66
N GLU A 247 -44.17 -43.28 -1.48
CA GLU A 247 -44.13 -44.53 -0.73
C GLU A 247 -45.54 -45.03 -0.40
N LEU A 248 -46.43 -44.12 0.02
CA LEU A 248 -47.82 -44.45 0.31
C LEU A 248 -48.55 -44.97 -0.94
N ARG A 249 -48.46 -44.26 -2.07
CA ARG A 249 -49.08 -44.70 -3.34
C ARG A 249 -48.49 -46.00 -3.87
N ASN A 250 -47.17 -46.20 -3.72
CA ASN A 250 -46.53 -47.46 -4.10
C ASN A 250 -47.08 -48.61 -3.27
N ARG A 251 -47.23 -48.42 -1.95
CA ARG A 251 -47.82 -49.42 -1.07
C ARG A 251 -49.26 -49.75 -1.47
N GLU A 252 -50.09 -48.75 -1.71
CA GLU A 252 -51.47 -48.94 -2.21
C GLU A 252 -51.50 -49.74 -3.53
N CYS A 253 -50.58 -49.44 -4.45
CA CYS A 253 -50.44 -50.16 -5.71
C CYS A 253 -50.08 -51.64 -5.49
N TYR A 254 -49.12 -51.93 -4.61
CA TYR A 254 -48.77 -53.30 -4.25
C TYR A 254 -49.92 -54.06 -3.60
N GLU A 255 -50.66 -53.42 -2.69
CA GLU A 255 -51.83 -54.02 -2.04
C GLU A 255 -52.96 -54.29 -3.06
N ALA A 256 -53.19 -53.39 -4.01
CA ALA A 256 -54.16 -53.58 -5.09
C ALA A 256 -53.77 -54.75 -6.01
N MET A 257 -52.49 -54.84 -6.40
CA MET A 257 -51.97 -55.96 -7.18
C MET A 257 -52.12 -57.29 -6.44
N ALA A 258 -51.82 -57.32 -5.13
CA ALA A 258 -51.97 -58.51 -4.31
C ALA A 258 -53.44 -58.97 -4.20
N LYS A 259 -54.39 -58.03 -4.04
CA LYS A 259 -55.83 -58.32 -4.05
C LYS A 259 -56.29 -58.90 -5.38
N TRP A 260 -55.91 -58.27 -6.49
CA TRP A 260 -56.24 -58.75 -7.84
C TRP A 260 -55.68 -60.16 -8.09
N GLU A 261 -54.46 -60.44 -7.66
CA GLU A 261 -53.88 -61.78 -7.76
C GLU A 261 -54.62 -62.82 -6.91
N ALA A 262 -55.06 -62.44 -5.70
CA ALA A 262 -55.84 -63.32 -4.83
C ALA A 262 -57.22 -63.62 -5.44
N GLU A 263 -57.92 -62.62 -5.95
CA GLU A 263 -59.19 -62.76 -6.67
C GLU A 263 -59.04 -63.64 -7.92
N ARG A 264 -57.97 -63.44 -8.70
CA ARG A 264 -57.66 -64.27 -9.87
C ARG A 264 -57.43 -65.73 -9.49
N LYS A 265 -56.71 -66.00 -8.40
CA LYS A 265 -56.49 -67.37 -7.87
C LYS A 265 -57.78 -68.00 -7.36
N ALA A 266 -58.61 -67.25 -6.64
CA ALA A 266 -59.92 -67.71 -6.16
C ALA A 266 -60.86 -68.03 -7.35
N GLY A 267 -60.92 -67.15 -8.35
CA GLY A 267 -61.69 -67.38 -9.58
C GLY A 267 -61.19 -68.61 -10.34
N ALA A 268 -59.88 -68.81 -10.45
CA ALA A 268 -59.32 -70.02 -11.07
C ALA A 268 -59.69 -71.30 -10.30
N ALA A 269 -59.63 -71.28 -8.97
CA ALA A 269 -60.04 -72.40 -8.13
C ALA A 269 -61.54 -72.70 -8.26
N GLU A 270 -62.39 -71.67 -8.31
CA GLU A 270 -63.83 -71.82 -8.49
C GLU A 270 -64.17 -72.39 -9.88
N ILE A 271 -63.50 -71.92 -10.94
CA ILE A 271 -63.64 -72.51 -12.28
C ILE A 271 -63.23 -73.98 -12.27
N GLN A 272 -62.16 -74.36 -11.56
CA GLN A 272 -61.76 -75.76 -11.43
C GLN A 272 -62.80 -76.60 -10.69
N ARG A 273 -63.40 -76.07 -9.61
CA ARG A 273 -64.49 -76.71 -8.87
C ARG A 273 -65.71 -76.94 -9.77
N LEU A 274 -66.18 -75.89 -10.45
CA LEU A 274 -67.32 -75.97 -11.37
C LEU A 274 -67.05 -76.92 -12.54
N ARG A 275 -65.81 -76.99 -13.05
CA ARG A 275 -65.44 -77.99 -14.07
C ARG A 275 -65.52 -79.42 -13.53
N ALA A 276 -65.07 -79.67 -12.30
CA ALA A 276 -65.16 -80.98 -11.68
C ALA A 276 -66.63 -81.38 -11.43
N GLU A 277 -67.45 -80.45 -10.94
CA GLU A 277 -68.89 -80.65 -10.72
C GLU A 277 -69.63 -80.89 -12.04
N ASN A 278 -69.36 -80.10 -13.08
CA ASN A 278 -69.93 -80.34 -14.41
C ASN A 278 -69.53 -81.69 -14.99
N ARG A 279 -68.28 -82.16 -14.77
CA ARG A 279 -67.89 -83.52 -15.17
C ARG A 279 -68.71 -84.57 -14.43
N ARG A 280 -68.88 -84.44 -13.11
CA ARG A 280 -69.71 -85.36 -12.30
C ARG A 280 -71.15 -85.39 -12.79
N LEU A 281 -71.76 -84.21 -12.99
CA LEU A 281 -73.13 -84.11 -13.52
C LEU A 281 -73.25 -84.68 -14.93
N ALA A 282 -72.25 -84.49 -15.78
CA ALA A 282 -72.22 -85.08 -17.12
C ALA A 282 -72.13 -86.62 -17.06
N GLU A 283 -71.33 -87.17 -16.14
CA GLU A 283 -71.25 -88.61 -15.87
C GLU A 283 -72.58 -89.16 -15.34
N GLU A 284 -73.20 -88.50 -14.35
CA GLU A 284 -74.53 -88.84 -13.83
C GLU A 284 -75.60 -88.81 -14.94
N ALA A 285 -75.59 -87.76 -15.77
CA ALA A 285 -76.49 -87.63 -16.91
C ALA A 285 -76.24 -88.72 -17.97
N ALA A 286 -74.98 -89.09 -18.22
CA ALA A 286 -74.63 -90.18 -19.13
C ALA A 286 -75.11 -91.54 -18.61
N ILE A 287 -74.99 -91.80 -17.29
CA ILE A 287 -75.52 -93.01 -16.65
C ILE A 287 -77.06 -93.04 -16.74
N ALA A 288 -77.74 -91.93 -16.45
CA ALA A 288 -79.19 -91.81 -16.59
C ALA A 288 -79.65 -91.98 -18.07
N ALA A 289 -78.90 -91.44 -19.02
CA ALA A 289 -79.11 -91.65 -20.45
C ALA A 289 -78.87 -93.12 -20.86
N ALA A 290 -77.87 -93.79 -20.31
CA ALA A 290 -77.62 -95.22 -20.51
C ALA A 290 -78.73 -96.11 -19.89
N ALA A 291 -79.29 -95.71 -18.75
CA ALA A 291 -80.41 -96.39 -18.11
C ALA A 291 -81.72 -96.22 -18.90
N THR A 292 -81.96 -95.04 -19.49
CA THR A 292 -83.13 -94.78 -20.34
C THR A 292 -83.02 -95.44 -21.72
N THR A 293 -81.81 -95.53 -22.30
CA THR A 293 -81.57 -96.31 -23.53
C THR A 293 -81.70 -97.82 -23.29
N ARG A 294 -81.32 -98.34 -22.11
CA ARG A 294 -81.63 -99.74 -21.70
C ARG A 294 -83.13 -100.00 -21.50
N ARG A 295 -83.94 -98.98 -21.19
CA ARG A 295 -85.42 -99.10 -21.10
C ARG A 295 -86.15 -98.86 -22.42
N LYS A 296 -85.47 -98.41 -23.48
CA LYS A 296 -86.08 -98.16 -24.79
C LYS A 296 -85.65 -99.20 -25.81
N GLY A 297 -86.04 -100.44 -25.53
CA GLY A 297 -86.33 -101.39 -26.60
C GLY A 297 -87.70 -101.07 -27.19
N LYS A 298 -87.71 -100.85 -28.51
CA LYS A 298 -88.88 -100.68 -29.41
C LYS A 298 -89.35 -99.22 -29.59
N GLY A 299 -89.04 -98.69 -30.78
CA GLY A 299 -89.35 -97.33 -31.18
C GLY A 299 -90.82 -97.11 -31.55
N ASN A 300 -91.19 -95.83 -31.59
CA ASN A 300 -91.80 -95.24 -32.78
C ASN A 300 -91.63 -93.71 -32.74
N SER A 301 -91.26 -93.17 -33.90
CA SER A 301 -91.47 -91.83 -34.46
C SER A 301 -91.53 -90.57 -33.56
N GLY A 302 -90.66 -89.60 -33.90
CA GLY A 302 -91.17 -88.35 -34.49
C GLY A 302 -91.28 -87.13 -33.58
N GLY A 303 -90.55 -86.06 -33.93
CA GLY A 303 -90.87 -84.69 -33.54
C GLY A 303 -89.98 -84.10 -32.44
N GLY A 304 -88.96 -83.34 -32.81
CA GLY A 304 -88.15 -82.59 -31.84
C GLY A 304 -87.09 -81.66 -32.44
N TRP A 305 -86.82 -81.78 -33.75
CA TRP A 305 -85.75 -81.02 -34.40
C TRP A 305 -86.11 -79.55 -34.72
N TRP A 306 -87.40 -79.19 -34.69
CA TRP A 306 -87.86 -77.85 -35.08
C TRP A 306 -87.67 -76.75 -34.02
N TRP A 307 -87.65 -77.09 -32.72
CA TRP A 307 -87.39 -76.12 -31.64
C TRP A 307 -86.01 -75.49 -31.80
N TRP A 308 -84.97 -76.31 -32.00
CA TRP A 308 -83.58 -75.86 -31.94
C TRP A 308 -83.17 -74.96 -33.10
N SER A 309 -83.85 -75.02 -34.25
CA SER A 309 -83.67 -74.03 -35.33
C SER A 309 -84.29 -72.67 -34.99
N ARG A 310 -85.34 -72.60 -34.16
CA ARG A 310 -85.98 -71.33 -33.78
C ARG A 310 -85.21 -70.59 -32.69
N VAL A 311 -84.51 -71.30 -31.80
CA VAL A 311 -83.65 -70.68 -30.77
C VAL A 311 -82.33 -70.15 -31.37
N ARG A 312 -81.81 -70.79 -32.42
CA ARG A 312 -80.58 -70.33 -33.09
C ARG A 312 -80.75 -68.99 -33.81
N MET A 313 -81.95 -68.67 -34.30
CA MET A 313 -82.25 -67.38 -34.94
C MET A 313 -82.54 -66.24 -33.96
N ALA A 314 -82.66 -66.51 -32.66
CA ALA A 314 -82.92 -65.49 -31.62
C ALA A 314 -81.64 -64.94 -30.95
N ALA A 315 -80.46 -65.45 -31.31
CA ALA A 315 -79.18 -64.99 -30.76
C ALA A 315 -78.50 -63.89 -31.63
N GLU A 316 -79.12 -63.47 -32.72
CA GLU A 316 -78.59 -62.46 -33.64
C GLU A 316 -79.37 -61.14 -33.58
N TRP A 317 -79.81 -60.67 -32.40
CA TRP A 317 -80.34 -59.30 -32.25
C TRP A 317 -80.02 -58.71 -30.87
N THR A 318 -78.96 -57.91 -30.78
CA THR A 318 -78.98 -56.64 -30.04
C THR A 318 -77.85 -55.73 -30.50
N PRO A 319 -78.14 -54.54 -31.05
CA PRO A 319 -77.19 -53.46 -31.21
C PRO A 319 -77.25 -52.49 -30.01
N CYS A 320 -76.09 -52.05 -29.51
CA CYS A 320 -75.76 -50.63 -29.33
C CYS A 320 -74.35 -50.44 -28.73
N ALA A 321 -73.62 -49.53 -29.37
CA ALA A 321 -72.26 -49.11 -29.04
C ALA A 321 -72.22 -48.06 -27.92
N THR A 322 -71.04 -47.90 -27.31
CA THR A 322 -70.39 -46.58 -27.19
C THR A 322 -68.87 -46.75 -27.26
N PRO A 323 -68.17 -45.99 -28.13
CA PRO A 323 -66.72 -46.00 -28.18
C PRO A 323 -66.15 -45.02 -27.14
N MET A 324 -65.44 -45.53 -26.13
CA MET A 324 -64.54 -44.67 -25.35
C MET A 324 -63.30 -44.38 -26.20
N THR A 325 -63.17 -43.12 -26.61
CA THR A 325 -61.96 -42.53 -27.16
C THR A 325 -60.81 -42.66 -26.18
N VAL A 326 -59.87 -43.57 -26.44
CA VAL A 326 -58.54 -43.54 -25.84
C VAL A 326 -57.74 -42.44 -26.52
N ARG A 327 -57.59 -41.31 -25.84
CA ARG A 327 -56.68 -40.23 -26.23
C ARG A 327 -55.24 -40.76 -26.17
N LYS A 328 -54.66 -41.00 -27.34
CA LYS A 328 -53.21 -41.15 -27.53
C LYS A 328 -52.58 -39.75 -27.40
N VAL A 329 -52.03 -39.41 -26.23
CA VAL A 329 -51.12 -38.27 -26.07
C VAL A 329 -49.70 -38.81 -26.09
N GLY A 330 -49.18 -38.98 -27.30
CA GLY A 330 -47.75 -38.84 -27.56
C GLY A 330 -47.52 -37.47 -28.16
N ARG A 331 -46.90 -36.54 -27.42
CA ARG A 331 -46.14 -35.44 -28.01
C ARG A 331 -44.94 -35.11 -27.14
N GLN A 332 -43.86 -35.80 -27.47
CA GLN A 332 -42.50 -35.35 -27.31
C GLN A 332 -42.35 -33.98 -28.00
N MET A 333 -42.00 -32.92 -27.25
CA MET A 333 -41.35 -31.75 -27.82
C MET A 333 -39.92 -31.70 -27.29
N LYS A 334 -39.02 -32.13 -28.16
CA LYS A 334 -37.60 -31.81 -28.18
C LYS A 334 -37.48 -30.50 -28.97
N GLY A 335 -36.78 -29.52 -28.40
CA GLY A 335 -36.47 -28.20 -28.98
C GLY A 335 -35.77 -27.40 -27.88
N GLN A 336 -34.49 -27.62 -27.63
CA GLN A 336 -33.33 -27.16 -28.39
C GLN A 336 -33.12 -25.63 -28.28
N ASP A 337 -32.11 -25.29 -27.47
CA ASP A 337 -31.08 -24.26 -27.64
C ASP A 337 -31.46 -22.90 -28.23
N GLY A 338 -31.21 -21.86 -27.43
CA GLY A 338 -31.20 -20.47 -27.88
C GLY A 338 -30.44 -19.57 -26.90
N LYS A 339 -29.10 -19.62 -26.97
CA LYS A 339 -28.21 -18.61 -26.39
C LYS A 339 -28.49 -17.24 -27.00
N TYR A 340 -28.61 -16.20 -26.19
CA TYR A 340 -28.20 -14.85 -26.56
C TYR A 340 -27.42 -14.21 -25.40
N TYR A 341 -26.18 -13.83 -25.71
CA TYR A 341 -25.36 -12.91 -24.93
C TYR A 341 -25.83 -11.47 -25.17
N GLY A 342 -25.68 -10.62 -24.15
CA GLY A 342 -25.20 -9.24 -24.36
C GLY A 342 -26.00 -8.10 -23.72
N GLY A 343 -25.40 -7.50 -22.68
CA GLY A 343 -25.59 -6.10 -22.23
C GLY A 343 -26.91 -5.80 -21.51
N GLY A 344 -26.97 -5.19 -20.34
CA GLY A 344 -26.09 -4.21 -19.73
C GLY A 344 -26.97 -3.05 -19.25
N GLY A 345 -26.83 -2.67 -17.97
CA GLY A 345 -27.27 -1.36 -17.48
C GLY A 345 -28.60 -1.32 -16.72
N GLY A 346 -28.48 -1.19 -15.39
CA GLY A 346 -29.09 -0.08 -14.64
C GLY A 346 -30.59 -0.10 -14.36
N GLY A 347 -30.94 0.01 -13.08
CA GLY A 347 -32.13 0.75 -12.67
C GLY A 347 -33.09 0.01 -11.73
N GLY A 348 -33.00 0.37 -10.46
CA GLY A 348 -34.15 0.67 -9.58
C GLY A 348 -35.33 -0.29 -9.57
N GLY A 349 -35.44 -1.07 -8.50
CA GLY A 349 -36.67 -1.80 -8.16
C GLY A 349 -36.83 -1.87 -6.64
N CYS A 350 -37.63 -0.94 -6.12
CA CYS A 350 -38.10 -0.84 -4.74
C CYS A 350 -38.78 -2.17 -4.31
N PHE A 351 -38.48 -2.65 -3.11
CA PHE A 351 -39.27 -3.71 -2.46
C PHE A 351 -39.83 -3.13 -1.16
N CYS A 352 -41.14 -2.96 -1.12
CA CYS A 352 -41.91 -2.70 0.09
C CYS A 352 -42.55 -4.00 0.57
N ILE A 353 -42.44 -4.19 1.90
CA ILE A 353 -43.07 -5.17 2.80
C ILE A 353 -42.57 -6.62 2.67
#